data_AF-A0A7V1QUN9-F1
#
_entry.id   AF-A0A7V1QUN9-F1
#
_cell.length_a   1.000
_cell.length_b   1.000
_cell.length_c   1.000
_cell.angle_alpha   90.00
_cell.angle_beta   90.00
_cell.angle_gamma   90.00
#
_symmetry.space_group_name_H-M   'P 1'
#
loop_
_entity.id
_entity.type
_entity.pdbx_description
1 polymer ?
#
loop_
_entity_poly.entity_id
_entity_poly.type
_entity_poly.pdbx_seq_one_letter_code
_entity_poly.pdbx_strand_id
1 'polypeptide(L)'
;MGIFSRISTIFKAKVSKALDRAEDPRETLDYSYEKQLEMLQKVKRGIVEVTTAKKRLELQLAKQREDIAKLDNQARQALQMGREDLARTILQRKATAMETLQSLETQVANLDNEQAKLVDAEARLSAKVEAFRTRKEVIKATYSAAEAQVRIGEAISGISEELTDIGVAIDRAENKTAQLQARASAIDELMATGVLADATLPAGGSEIDRELQRLTSASTVEAELARMKAELGQGPSPKQLESGR
;
A
#
# COMPACT_ATOMS: atom_id res chain seq x y z
N MET A 1 10.57 38.46 7.83
CA MET A 1 10.50 37.34 6.87
C MET A 1 11.87 36.67 6.78
N GLY A 2 12.23 35.87 7.78
CA GLY A 2 13.61 35.44 8.02
C GLY A 2 14.02 34.16 7.27
N ILE A 3 15.27 34.14 6.83
CA ILE A 3 16.06 33.05 6.24
C ILE A 3 15.85 31.68 6.93
N PHE A 4 15.57 31.69 8.23
CA PHE A 4 15.24 30.52 9.04
C PHE A 4 13.94 29.80 8.61
N SER A 5 12.94 30.51 8.08
CA SER A 5 11.73 29.86 7.55
C SER A 5 12.02 29.10 6.26
N ARG A 6 12.94 29.61 5.42
CA ARG A 6 13.33 28.96 4.17
C ARG A 6 14.20 27.72 4.41
N ILE A 7 15.06 27.73 5.43
CA ILE A 7 15.85 26.54 5.83
C ILE A 7 14.94 25.45 6.41
N SER A 8 13.95 25.81 7.23
CA SER A 8 12.93 24.87 7.75
C SER A 8 12.10 24.24 6.63
N THR A 9 11.71 25.02 5.61
CA THR A 9 10.94 24.52 4.47
C THR A 9 11.76 23.62 3.55
N ILE A 10 13.06 23.89 3.35
CA ILE A 10 13.95 23.02 2.55
C ILE A 10 14.24 21.71 3.29
N PHE A 11 14.35 21.73 4.61
CA PHE A 11 14.50 20.51 5.41
C PHE A 11 13.22 19.67 5.42
N LYS A 12 12.04 20.28 5.58
CA LYS A 12 10.75 19.57 5.50
C LYS A 12 10.46 18.98 4.11
N ALA A 13 10.84 19.68 3.03
CA ALA A 13 10.61 19.19 1.66
C ALA A 13 11.58 18.05 1.24
N LYS A 14 12.77 17.95 1.86
CA LYS A 14 13.68 16.81 1.67
C LYS A 14 13.39 15.64 2.60
N VAL A 15 12.75 15.89 3.75
CA VAL A 15 12.27 14.83 4.65
C VAL A 15 11.02 14.16 4.08
N SER A 16 10.07 14.88 3.48
CA SER A 16 8.92 14.22 2.84
C SER A 16 9.33 13.30 1.70
N LYS A 17 10.25 13.74 0.83
CA LYS A 17 10.73 12.92 -0.32
C LYS A 17 11.69 11.79 0.05
N ALA A 18 12.28 11.80 1.25
CA ALA A 18 13.13 10.73 1.76
C ALA A 18 12.37 9.77 2.69
N LEU A 19 11.26 10.23 3.28
CA LEU A 19 10.36 9.42 4.08
C LEU A 19 9.58 8.45 3.18
N ASP A 20 9.19 8.91 1.98
CA ASP A 20 8.54 8.05 0.98
C ASP A 20 9.49 7.00 0.37
N ARG A 21 10.82 7.11 0.59
CA ARG A 21 11.80 6.13 0.12
C ARG A 21 12.32 5.20 1.22
N ALA A 22 11.75 5.34 2.43
CA ALA A 22 11.86 4.39 3.53
C ALA A 22 10.60 3.48 3.62
N GLU A 23 9.78 3.45 2.57
CA GLU A 23 8.39 2.96 2.55
C GLU A 23 8.20 1.43 2.50
N ASP A 24 9.18 0.64 2.07
CA ASP A 24 8.99 -0.82 2.03
C ASP A 24 9.46 -1.48 3.33
N PRO A 25 8.55 -1.91 4.23
CA PRO A 25 8.90 -2.64 5.44
C PRO A 25 9.67 -3.95 5.13
N ARG A 26 9.60 -4.48 3.90
CA ARG A 26 10.36 -5.68 3.50
C ARG A 26 11.87 -5.43 3.56
N GLU A 27 12.35 -4.32 3.00
CA GLU A 27 13.79 -4.01 2.92
C GLU A 27 14.38 -3.72 4.30
N THR A 28 13.66 -2.97 5.14
CA THR A 28 14.10 -2.66 6.51
C THR A 28 14.17 -3.90 7.39
N LEU A 29 13.24 -4.85 7.22
CA LEU A 29 13.27 -6.14 7.91
C LEU A 29 14.39 -7.05 7.40
N ASP A 30 14.65 -7.08 6.09
CA ASP A 30 15.77 -7.84 5.51
C ASP A 30 17.12 -7.31 6.03
N TYR A 31 17.32 -5.99 6.02
CA TYR A 31 18.51 -5.36 6.59
C TYR A 31 18.68 -5.67 8.09
N SER A 32 17.59 -5.58 8.87
CA SER A 32 17.62 -5.88 10.30
C SER A 32 17.98 -7.34 10.57
N TYR A 33 17.50 -8.27 9.74
CA TYR A 33 17.84 -9.69 9.82
C TYR A 33 19.33 -9.93 9.50
N GLU A 34 19.86 -9.31 8.46
CA GLU A 34 21.29 -9.37 8.14
C GLU A 34 22.16 -8.85 9.27
N LYS A 35 21.77 -7.73 9.90
CA LYS A 35 22.48 -7.20 11.07
C LYS A 35 22.44 -8.14 12.26
N GLN A 36 21.33 -8.83 12.49
CA GLN A 36 21.23 -9.86 13.52
C GLN A 36 22.15 -11.05 13.24
N LEU A 37 22.25 -11.49 11.99
CA LEU A 37 23.19 -12.54 11.58
C LEU A 37 24.65 -12.11 11.76
N GLU A 38 24.99 -10.87 11.40
CA GLU A 38 26.33 -10.31 11.60
C GLU A 38 26.69 -10.28 13.10
N MET A 39 25.76 -9.86 13.96
CA MET A 39 25.96 -9.91 15.42
C MET A 39 26.15 -11.33 15.92
N LEU A 40 25.36 -12.30 15.43
CA LEU A 40 25.49 -13.71 15.80
C LEU A 40 26.87 -14.26 15.42
N GLN A 41 27.36 -13.93 14.22
CA GLN A 41 28.72 -14.29 13.79
C GLN A 41 29.81 -13.67 14.68
N LYS A 42 29.65 -12.41 15.08
CA LYS A 42 30.59 -11.75 16.00
C LYS A 42 30.63 -12.43 17.35
N VAL A 43 29.48 -12.81 17.92
CA VAL A 43 29.42 -13.56 19.18
C VAL A 43 30.11 -14.92 19.04
N LYS A 44 29.82 -15.67 17.97
CA LYS A 44 30.49 -16.94 17.68
C LYS A 44 32.01 -16.80 17.59
N ARG A 45 32.49 -15.76 16.92
CA ARG A 45 33.92 -15.44 16.85
C ARG A 45 34.50 -15.12 18.23
N GLY A 46 33.81 -14.32 19.03
CA GLY A 46 34.22 -14.02 20.41
C GLY A 46 34.35 -15.29 21.27
N ILE A 47 33.43 -16.25 21.14
CA ILE A 47 33.52 -17.55 21.83
C ILE A 47 34.79 -18.30 21.41
N VAL A 48 35.12 -18.32 20.11
CA VAL A 48 36.34 -18.98 19.60
C VAL A 48 37.60 -18.32 20.16
N GLU A 49 37.65 -16.98 20.20
CA GLU A 49 38.78 -16.22 20.73
C GLU A 49 39.00 -16.49 22.22
N VAL A 50 37.93 -16.47 23.03
CA VAL A 50 37.98 -16.80 24.47
C VAL A 50 38.38 -18.27 24.68
N THR A 51 37.81 -19.19 23.92
CA THR A 51 38.15 -20.62 24.01
C THR A 51 39.61 -20.88 23.67
N THR A 52 40.13 -20.20 22.66
CA THR A 52 41.55 -20.29 22.25
C THR A 52 42.46 -19.72 23.35
N ALA A 53 42.12 -18.56 23.89
CA ALA A 53 42.87 -17.94 24.99
C ALA A 53 42.90 -18.85 26.23
N LYS A 54 41.75 -19.41 26.61
CA LYS A 54 41.62 -20.39 27.69
C LYS A 54 42.50 -21.61 27.44
N LYS A 55 42.45 -22.20 26.24
CA LYS A 55 43.24 -23.39 25.94
C LYS A 55 44.74 -23.14 26.01
N ARG A 56 45.18 -21.95 25.57
CA ARG A 56 46.57 -21.52 25.70
C ARG A 56 47.00 -21.43 27.17
N LEU A 57 46.15 -20.86 28.04
CA LEU A 57 46.44 -20.80 29.48
C LEU A 57 46.44 -22.19 30.14
N GLU A 58 45.54 -23.09 29.75
CA GLU A 58 45.54 -24.48 30.23
C GLU A 58 46.85 -25.21 29.90
N LEU A 59 47.41 -24.99 28.70
CA LEU A 59 48.71 -25.55 28.32
C LEU A 59 49.86 -24.97 29.16
N GLN A 60 49.83 -23.66 29.43
CA GLN A 60 50.82 -23.02 30.31
C GLN A 60 50.72 -23.55 31.75
N LEU A 61 49.50 -23.71 32.25
CA LEU A 61 49.20 -24.26 33.56
C LEU A 61 49.68 -25.71 33.68
N ALA A 62 49.46 -26.55 32.66
CA ALA A 62 49.97 -27.92 32.63
C ALA A 62 51.51 -27.96 32.71
N LYS A 63 52.20 -27.11 31.93
CA LYS A 63 53.66 -26.98 31.98
C LYS A 63 54.14 -26.51 33.36
N GLN A 64 53.47 -25.51 33.94
CA GLN A 64 53.82 -24.99 35.26
C GLN A 64 53.69 -26.06 36.35
N ARG A 65 52.66 -26.92 36.28
CA ARG A 65 52.50 -28.06 37.20
C ARG A 65 53.64 -29.07 37.07
N GLU A 66 54.07 -29.35 35.84
CA GLU A 66 55.23 -30.22 35.59
C GLU A 66 56.51 -29.64 36.18
N ASP A 67 56.75 -28.34 35.99
CA ASP A 67 57.93 -27.66 36.53
C ASP A 67 57.93 -27.65 38.07
N ILE A 68 56.77 -27.45 38.70
CA ILE A 68 56.62 -27.58 40.16
C ILE A 68 56.94 -29.01 40.64
N ALA A 69 56.50 -30.04 39.92
CA ALA A 69 56.81 -31.43 40.25
C ALA A 69 58.31 -31.74 40.11
N LYS A 70 58.97 -31.18 39.08
CA LYS A 70 60.43 -31.27 38.93
C LYS A 70 61.17 -30.60 40.09
N LEU A 71 60.76 -29.40 40.49
CA LEU A 71 61.33 -28.69 41.64
C LEU A 71 61.14 -29.49 42.94
N ASP A 72 59.99 -30.14 43.12
CA ASP A 72 59.76 -31.02 44.28
C ASP A 72 60.76 -32.19 44.32
N ASN A 73 60.92 -32.88 43.18
CA ASN A 73 61.87 -33.99 43.07
C ASN A 73 63.32 -33.55 43.28
N GLN A 74 63.72 -32.40 42.71
CA GLN A 74 65.05 -31.82 42.90
C GLN A 74 65.32 -31.45 44.35
N ALA A 75 64.32 -30.87 45.05
CA ALA A 75 64.45 -30.55 46.47
C ALA A 75 64.63 -31.81 47.32
N ARG A 76 63.86 -32.87 47.05
CA ARG A 76 64.00 -34.18 47.73
C ARG A 76 65.39 -34.79 47.49
N GLN A 77 65.89 -34.73 46.26
CA GLN A 77 67.22 -35.24 45.92
C GLN A 77 68.33 -34.45 46.62
N ALA A 78 68.23 -33.12 46.68
CA ALA A 78 69.19 -32.28 47.39
C ALA A 78 69.23 -32.62 48.90
N LEU A 79 68.06 -32.87 49.51
CA LEU A 79 67.98 -33.32 50.91
C LEU A 79 68.61 -34.70 51.13
N GLN A 80 68.37 -35.66 50.22
CA GLN A 80 69.01 -36.99 50.28
C GLN A 80 70.54 -36.90 50.20
N MET A 81 71.08 -35.91 49.49
CA MET A 81 72.50 -35.63 49.38
C MET A 81 73.05 -34.77 50.54
N GLY A 82 72.24 -34.46 51.56
CA GLY A 82 72.63 -33.63 52.71
C GLY A 82 72.84 -32.15 52.37
N ARG A 83 72.40 -31.68 51.20
CA ARG A 83 72.56 -30.29 50.75
C ARG A 83 71.33 -29.45 51.09
N GLU A 84 71.15 -29.14 52.36
CA GLU A 84 69.98 -28.42 52.86
C GLU A 84 69.83 -27.00 52.28
N ASP A 85 70.93 -26.26 52.10
CA ASP A 85 70.88 -24.90 51.55
C ASP A 85 70.40 -24.87 50.09
N LEU A 86 70.80 -25.89 49.31
CA LEU A 86 70.32 -26.08 47.94
C LEU A 86 68.83 -26.43 47.93
N ALA A 87 68.40 -27.35 48.81
CA ALA A 87 67.00 -27.72 48.95
C ALA A 87 66.13 -26.51 49.33
N ARG A 88 66.59 -25.67 50.27
CA ARG A 88 65.89 -24.44 50.69
C ARG A 88 65.71 -23.47 49.51
N THR A 89 66.75 -23.30 48.69
CA THR A 89 66.70 -22.43 47.50
C THR A 89 65.72 -22.97 46.44
N ILE A 90 65.71 -24.29 46.20
CA ILE A 90 64.78 -24.94 45.27
C ILE A 90 63.33 -24.79 45.77
N LEU A 91 63.09 -24.99 47.07
CA LEU A 91 61.77 -24.83 47.68
C LEU A 91 61.26 -23.39 47.61
N GLN A 92 62.13 -22.39 47.76
CA GLN A 92 61.76 -20.99 47.52
C GLN A 92 61.30 -20.77 46.07
N ARG A 93 62.03 -21.31 45.09
CA ARG A 93 61.61 -21.24 43.67
C ARG A 93 60.28 -21.96 43.43
N LYS A 94 60.07 -23.10 44.08
CA LYS A 94 58.80 -23.85 44.03
C LYS A 94 57.65 -23.01 44.60
N ALA A 95 57.85 -22.30 45.70
CA ALA A 95 56.83 -21.42 46.29
C ALA A 95 56.39 -20.33 45.30
N THR A 96 57.35 -19.62 44.68
CA THR A 96 57.03 -18.62 43.63
C THR A 96 56.34 -19.24 42.42
N ALA A 97 56.75 -20.45 42.02
CA ALA A 97 56.10 -21.18 40.95
C ALA A 97 54.65 -21.56 41.28
N MET A 98 54.36 -21.91 42.54
CA MET A 98 53.00 -22.20 43.03
C MET A 98 52.11 -20.96 43.06
N GLU A 99 52.63 -19.79 43.43
CA GLU A 99 51.87 -18.52 43.33
C GLU A 99 51.47 -18.21 41.88
N THR A 100 52.40 -18.43 40.95
CA THR A 100 52.13 -18.28 39.51
C THR A 100 51.07 -19.27 39.03
N LEU A 101 51.12 -20.52 39.51
CA LEU A 101 50.12 -21.55 39.19
C LEU A 101 48.72 -21.12 39.66
N GLN A 102 48.60 -20.64 40.89
CA GLN A 102 47.31 -20.20 41.45
C GLN A 102 46.72 -19.01 40.68
N SER A 103 47.57 -18.08 40.23
CA SER A 103 47.16 -16.99 39.36
C SER A 103 46.64 -17.49 37.99
N LEU A 104 47.35 -18.44 37.37
CA LEU A 104 46.90 -19.05 36.11
C LEU A 104 45.58 -19.82 36.25
N GLU A 105 45.41 -20.57 37.34
CA GLU A 105 44.17 -21.29 37.66
C GLU A 105 42.99 -20.32 37.78
N THR A 106 43.18 -19.19 38.45
CA THR A 106 42.17 -18.13 38.56
C THR A 106 41.83 -17.52 37.20
N GLN A 107 42.83 -17.25 36.37
CA GLN A 107 42.62 -16.72 35.02
C GLN A 107 41.84 -17.70 34.12
N VAL A 108 42.16 -19.00 34.19
CA VAL A 108 41.43 -20.05 33.46
C VAL A 108 39.97 -20.13 33.92
N ALA A 109 39.72 -20.09 35.24
CA ALA A 109 38.36 -20.09 35.78
C ALA A 109 37.56 -18.84 35.36
N ASN A 110 38.19 -17.68 35.29
CA ASN A 110 37.55 -16.46 34.81
C ASN A 110 37.15 -16.57 33.32
N LEU A 111 38.05 -17.08 32.47
CA LEU A 111 37.75 -17.31 31.06
C LEU A 111 36.69 -18.39 30.84
N ASP A 112 36.63 -19.41 31.70
CA ASP A 112 35.58 -20.43 31.67
C ASP A 112 34.19 -19.82 31.92
N ASN A 113 34.09 -18.97 32.95
CA ASN A 113 32.86 -18.23 33.25
C ASN A 113 32.47 -17.27 32.11
N GLU A 114 33.44 -16.60 31.49
CA GLU A 114 33.19 -15.71 30.36
C GLU A 114 32.74 -16.48 29.12
N GLN A 115 33.38 -17.61 28.82
CA GLN A 115 32.97 -18.53 27.76
C GLN A 115 31.52 -18.99 27.95
N ALA A 116 31.15 -19.43 29.16
CA ALA A 116 29.79 -19.87 29.47
C ALA A 116 28.75 -18.77 29.25
N LYS A 117 29.05 -17.52 29.67
CA LYS A 117 28.18 -16.36 29.43
C LYS A 117 28.00 -16.06 27.94
N LEU A 118 29.08 -16.13 27.16
CA LEU A 118 29.01 -15.91 25.72
C LEU A 118 28.20 -16.99 25.01
N VAL A 119 28.33 -18.25 25.43
CA VAL A 119 27.53 -19.37 24.89
C VAL A 119 26.04 -19.19 25.20
N ASP A 120 25.66 -18.80 26.42
CA ASP A 120 24.26 -18.49 26.75
C ASP A 120 23.74 -17.29 25.94
N ALA A 121 24.55 -16.24 25.78
CA ALA A 121 24.20 -15.08 24.96
C ALA A 121 24.01 -15.45 23.48
N GLU A 122 24.85 -16.36 22.94
CA GLU A 122 24.74 -16.88 21.58
C GLU A 122 23.43 -17.65 21.39
N ALA A 123 23.10 -18.55 22.30
CA ALA A 123 21.87 -19.34 22.24
C ALA A 123 20.63 -18.44 22.26
N ARG A 124 20.62 -17.43 23.16
CA ARG A 124 19.52 -16.44 23.23
C ARG A 124 19.43 -15.59 21.97
N LEU A 125 20.56 -15.16 21.41
CA LEU A 125 20.58 -14.36 20.19
C LEU A 125 20.11 -15.20 18.99
N SER A 126 20.58 -16.43 18.85
CA SER A 126 20.15 -17.37 17.82
C SER A 126 18.64 -17.59 17.85
N ALA A 127 18.06 -17.85 19.04
CA ALA A 127 16.62 -18.01 19.19
C ALA A 127 15.84 -16.75 18.76
N LYS A 128 16.35 -15.55 19.09
CA LYS A 128 15.75 -14.28 18.65
C LYS A 128 15.85 -14.07 17.14
N VAL A 129 16.98 -14.43 16.52
CA VAL A 129 17.19 -14.34 15.07
C VAL A 129 16.19 -15.23 14.33
N GLU A 130 15.97 -16.46 14.79
CA GLU A 130 14.99 -17.39 14.19
C GLU A 130 13.55 -16.92 14.36
N ALA A 131 13.21 -16.39 15.54
CA ALA A 131 11.90 -15.78 15.77
C ALA A 131 11.68 -14.56 14.87
N PHE A 132 12.71 -13.73 14.69
CA PHE A 132 12.67 -12.57 13.81
C PHE A 132 12.53 -12.97 12.33
N ARG A 133 13.25 -14.00 11.88
CA ARG A 133 13.12 -14.57 10.53
C ARG A 133 11.66 -14.95 10.23
N THR A 134 11.04 -15.68 11.13
CA THR A 134 9.64 -16.11 10.97
C THR A 134 8.69 -14.90 10.93
N ARG A 135 8.85 -13.97 11.87
CA ARG A 135 8.02 -12.75 11.93
C ARG A 135 8.19 -11.88 10.69
N LYS A 136 9.41 -11.77 10.17
CA LYS A 136 9.71 -11.06 8.93
C LYS A 136 8.89 -11.62 7.78
N GLU A 137 8.94 -12.93 7.53
CA GLU A 137 8.19 -13.54 6.42
C GLU A 137 6.68 -13.31 6.54
N VAL A 138 6.12 -13.41 7.76
CA VAL A 138 4.70 -13.10 8.02
C VAL A 138 4.36 -11.65 7.70
N ILE A 139 5.19 -10.69 8.12
CA ILE A 139 4.97 -9.27 7.84
C ILE A 139 5.07 -8.99 6.34
N LYS A 140 6.07 -9.56 5.65
CA LYS A 140 6.25 -9.41 4.18
C LYS A 140 5.03 -9.94 3.42
N ALA A 141 4.52 -11.11 3.80
CA ALA A 141 3.32 -11.69 3.20
C ALA A 141 2.08 -10.83 3.47
N THR A 142 1.87 -10.40 4.71
CA THR A 142 0.72 -9.57 5.10
C THR A 142 0.73 -8.22 4.38
N TYR A 143 1.90 -7.59 4.27
CA TYR A 143 2.05 -6.33 3.56
C TYR A 143 1.82 -6.50 2.05
N SER A 144 2.29 -7.59 1.44
CA SER A 144 2.01 -7.90 0.03
C SER A 144 0.52 -8.12 -0.23
N ALA A 145 -0.18 -8.78 0.69
CA ALA A 145 -1.63 -8.97 0.60
C ALA A 145 -2.40 -7.66 0.73
N ALA A 146 -2.01 -6.79 1.68
CA ALA A 146 -2.60 -5.47 1.84
C ALA A 146 -2.36 -4.58 0.61
N GLU A 147 -1.14 -4.60 0.04
CA GLU A 147 -0.81 -3.90 -1.19
C GLU A 147 -1.69 -4.37 -2.37
N ALA A 148 -1.89 -5.69 -2.50
CA ALA A 148 -2.78 -6.24 -3.52
C ALA A 148 -4.24 -5.81 -3.33
N GLN A 149 -4.73 -5.75 -2.08
CA GLN A 149 -6.09 -5.28 -1.78
C GLN A 149 -6.28 -3.81 -2.15
N VAL A 150 -5.30 -2.95 -1.85
CA VAL A 150 -5.33 -1.53 -2.24
C VAL A 150 -5.37 -1.40 -3.76
N ARG A 151 -4.50 -2.10 -4.48
CA ARG A 151 -4.48 -2.07 -5.96
C ARG A 151 -5.79 -2.56 -6.58
N ILE A 152 -6.41 -3.61 -6.02
CA ILE A 152 -7.74 -4.08 -6.48
C ILE A 152 -8.81 -3.02 -6.22
N GLY A 153 -8.81 -2.40 -5.03
CA GLY A 153 -9.74 -1.33 -4.68
C GLY A 153 -9.62 -0.13 -5.61
N GLU A 154 -8.39 0.31 -5.90
CA GLU A 154 -8.09 1.39 -6.83
C GLU A 154 -8.52 1.06 -8.27
N ALA A 155 -8.29 -0.18 -8.73
CA ALA A 155 -8.73 -0.62 -10.04
C ALA A 155 -10.26 -0.64 -10.16
N ILE A 156 -10.96 -1.11 -9.12
CA ILE A 156 -12.44 -1.12 -9.10
C ILE A 156 -13.00 0.31 -9.03
N SER A 157 -12.40 1.20 -8.23
CA SER A 157 -12.83 2.61 -8.18
C SER A 157 -12.55 3.34 -9.50
N GLY A 158 -11.40 3.09 -10.14
CA GLY A 158 -11.08 3.66 -11.45
C GLY A 158 -12.02 3.18 -12.56
N ILE A 159 -12.39 1.89 -12.54
CA ILE A 159 -13.42 1.35 -13.44
C ILE A 159 -14.80 1.96 -13.12
N SER A 160 -15.13 2.18 -11.84
CA SER A 160 -16.42 2.78 -11.45
C SER A 160 -16.54 4.23 -11.94
N GLU A 161 -15.44 4.99 -11.93
CA GLU A 161 -15.38 6.35 -12.48
C GLU A 161 -15.59 6.32 -14.01
N GLU A 162 -14.92 5.42 -14.73
CA GLU A 162 -15.08 5.25 -16.18
C GLU A 162 -16.49 4.74 -16.58
N LEU A 163 -17.08 3.83 -15.79
CA LEU A 163 -18.45 3.36 -16.00
C LEU A 163 -19.50 4.45 -15.70
N THR A 164 -19.24 5.32 -14.72
CA THR A 164 -20.10 6.49 -14.44
C THR A 164 -20.11 7.44 -15.63
N ASP A 165 -18.95 7.70 -16.23
CA ASP A 165 -18.84 8.54 -17.42
C ASP A 165 -19.54 7.93 -18.66
N ILE A 166 -19.49 6.60 -18.81
CA ILE A 166 -20.21 5.89 -19.88
C ILE A 166 -21.73 5.97 -19.67
N GLY A 167 -22.23 5.81 -18.45
CA GLY A 167 -23.66 5.94 -18.14
C GLY A 167 -24.22 7.32 -18.50
N VAL A 168 -23.50 8.39 -18.15
CA VAL A 168 -23.89 9.77 -18.51
C VAL A 168 -23.86 9.98 -20.04
N ALA A 169 -22.95 9.32 -20.75
CA ALA A 169 -22.89 9.40 -22.22
C ALA A 169 -24.07 8.67 -22.88
N ILE A 170 -24.48 7.52 -22.35
CA ILE A 170 -25.65 6.75 -22.83
C ILE A 170 -26.94 7.55 -22.58
N ASP A 171 -27.15 8.10 -21.38
CA ASP A 171 -28.33 8.92 -21.08
C ASP A 171 -28.45 10.13 -22.01
N ARG A 172 -27.33 10.78 -22.37
CA ARG A 172 -27.32 11.86 -23.36
C ARG A 172 -27.71 11.38 -24.76
N ALA A 173 -27.23 10.20 -25.17
CA ALA A 173 -27.55 9.62 -26.47
C ALA A 173 -29.04 9.23 -26.57
N GLU A 174 -29.61 8.65 -25.51
CA GLU A 174 -31.03 8.32 -25.42
C GLU A 174 -31.91 9.58 -25.47
N ASN A 175 -31.58 10.60 -24.68
CA ASN A 175 -32.31 11.87 -24.68
C ASN A 175 -32.28 12.56 -26.06
N LYS A 176 -31.13 12.53 -26.75
CA LYS A 176 -31.02 13.08 -28.11
C LYS A 176 -31.82 12.28 -29.12
N THR A 177 -31.85 10.95 -28.98
CA THR A 177 -32.68 10.07 -29.82
C THR A 177 -34.16 10.34 -29.60
N ALA A 178 -34.61 10.46 -28.35
CA ALA A 178 -35.99 10.81 -28.02
C ALA A 178 -36.39 12.18 -28.58
N GLN A 179 -35.51 13.19 -28.50
CA GLN A 179 -35.75 14.49 -29.14
C GLN A 179 -35.85 14.40 -30.67
N LEU A 180 -34.99 13.60 -31.31
CA LEU A 180 -35.05 13.38 -32.74
C LEU A 180 -36.34 12.64 -33.15
N GLN A 181 -36.77 11.65 -32.38
CA GLN A 181 -38.02 10.92 -32.59
C GLN A 181 -39.26 11.81 -32.39
N ALA A 182 -39.27 12.66 -31.34
CA ALA A 182 -40.33 13.63 -31.10
C ALA A 182 -40.41 14.66 -32.23
N ARG A 183 -39.25 15.13 -32.73
CA ARG A 183 -39.18 16.03 -33.87
C ARG A 183 -39.64 15.37 -35.16
N ALA A 184 -39.28 14.11 -35.40
CA ALA A 184 -39.76 13.35 -36.55
C ALA A 184 -41.28 13.17 -36.49
N SER A 185 -41.81 12.80 -35.32
CA SER A 185 -43.27 12.66 -35.11
C SER A 185 -44.02 13.98 -35.34
N ALA A 186 -43.46 15.10 -34.87
CA ALA A 186 -44.03 16.43 -35.12
C ALA A 186 -43.99 16.81 -36.62
N ILE A 187 -42.94 16.41 -37.36
CA ILE A 187 -42.86 16.62 -38.81
C ILE A 187 -43.90 15.75 -39.53
N ASP A 188 -44.07 14.50 -39.13
CA ASP A 188 -45.08 13.59 -39.69
C ASP A 188 -46.50 14.13 -39.44
N GLU A 189 -46.76 14.68 -38.26
CA GLU A 189 -48.03 15.33 -37.93
C GLU A 189 -48.25 16.63 -38.74
N LEU A 190 -47.21 17.44 -38.96
CA LEU A 190 -47.25 18.62 -39.83
C LEU A 190 -47.44 18.27 -41.32
N MET A 191 -46.95 17.11 -41.78
CA MET A 191 -47.23 16.56 -43.11
C MET A 191 -48.67 16.07 -43.21
N ALA A 192 -49.17 15.34 -42.20
CA ALA A 192 -50.53 14.82 -42.17
C ALA A 192 -51.61 15.92 -42.06
N THR A 193 -51.28 17.03 -41.40
CA THR A 193 -52.14 18.22 -41.30
C THR A 193 -52.06 19.13 -42.53
N GLY A 194 -51.19 18.81 -43.51
CA GLY A 194 -51.11 19.49 -44.80
C GLY A 194 -50.36 20.83 -44.82
N VAL A 195 -49.69 21.21 -43.74
CA VAL A 195 -48.98 22.51 -43.64
C VAL A 195 -47.68 22.52 -44.46
N LEU A 196 -47.04 21.37 -44.67
CA LEU A 196 -45.79 21.26 -45.43
C LEU A 196 -45.97 21.19 -46.96
N ALA A 197 -47.20 21.03 -47.46
CA ALA A 197 -47.47 21.02 -48.89
C ALA A 197 -47.31 22.41 -49.56
N ASP A 198 -47.10 23.46 -48.77
CA ASP A 198 -47.07 24.86 -49.23
C ASP A 198 -45.65 25.49 -49.20
N ALA A 199 -44.59 24.70 -48.98
CA ALA A 199 -43.21 25.20 -48.89
C ALA A 199 -42.36 24.98 -50.17
N THR A 200 -42.92 24.35 -51.22
CA THR A 200 -42.23 24.06 -52.49
C THR A 200 -42.80 24.80 -53.71
N LEU A 201 -43.73 25.74 -53.50
CA LEU A 201 -44.27 26.57 -54.57
C LEU A 201 -43.49 27.89 -54.70
N PRO A 202 -43.03 28.28 -55.91
CA PRO A 202 -42.37 29.57 -56.11
C PRO A 202 -43.34 30.71 -55.80
N ALA A 203 -42.82 31.77 -55.17
CA ALA A 203 -43.57 32.99 -54.89
C ALA A 203 -44.23 33.58 -56.16
N GLY A 204 -45.55 33.44 -56.28
CA GLY A 204 -46.34 34.09 -57.33
C GLY A 204 -47.64 33.36 -57.68
N GLY A 205 -48.71 33.55 -56.90
CA GLY A 205 -50.01 32.93 -57.20
C GLY A 205 -51.27 33.53 -56.54
N SER A 206 -51.21 34.72 -55.92
CA SER A 206 -52.31 35.21 -55.07
C SER A 206 -53.46 35.96 -55.78
N GLU A 207 -53.41 36.22 -57.08
CA GLU A 207 -54.43 37.04 -57.76
C GLU A 207 -55.46 36.23 -58.58
N ILE A 208 -55.10 35.05 -59.10
CA ILE A 208 -55.99 34.27 -59.97
C ILE A 208 -56.99 33.41 -59.15
N ASP A 209 -56.58 32.89 -58.00
CA ASP A 209 -57.44 32.06 -57.14
C ASP A 209 -58.53 32.86 -56.41
N ARG A 210 -58.31 34.16 -56.16
CA ARG A 210 -59.34 35.07 -55.62
C ARG A 210 -60.43 35.41 -56.65
N GLU A 211 -60.12 35.36 -57.94
CA GLU A 211 -61.07 35.65 -59.03
C GLU A 211 -61.97 34.43 -59.33
N LEU A 212 -61.44 33.21 -59.18
CA LEU A 212 -62.19 31.95 -59.37
C LEU A 212 -63.17 31.63 -58.22
N GLN A 213 -62.85 32.01 -56.98
CA GLN A 213 -63.77 31.89 -55.83
C GLN A 213 -64.95 32.88 -55.89
N ARG A 214 -64.80 34.03 -56.56
CA ARG A 214 -65.91 34.99 -56.74
C ARG A 214 -66.95 34.52 -57.76
N LEU A 215 -66.54 33.81 -58.81
CA LEU A 215 -67.44 33.30 -59.84
C LEU A 215 -68.22 32.05 -59.42
N THR A 216 -67.70 31.25 -58.49
CA THR A 216 -68.38 30.07 -57.94
C THR A 216 -69.29 30.37 -56.75
N SER A 217 -69.08 31.50 -56.06
CA SER A 217 -69.91 31.93 -54.93
C SER A 217 -71.16 32.73 -55.34
N ALA A 218 -71.23 33.24 -56.57
CA ALA A 218 -72.42 33.95 -57.06
C ALA A 218 -73.57 32.99 -57.43
N SER A 219 -73.30 31.81 -57.98
CA SER A 219 -74.35 30.87 -58.41
C SER A 219 -75.00 30.08 -57.27
N THR A 220 -74.31 29.92 -56.14
CA THR A 220 -74.80 29.21 -54.95
C THR A 220 -75.65 30.11 -54.05
N VAL A 221 -75.35 31.41 -53.99
CA VAL A 221 -76.12 32.38 -53.19
C VAL A 221 -77.51 32.65 -53.79
N GLU A 222 -77.66 32.71 -55.11
CA GLU A 222 -78.98 32.85 -55.75
C GLU A 222 -79.90 31.62 -55.51
N ALA A 223 -79.31 30.42 -55.47
CA ALA A 223 -80.04 29.18 -55.19
C ALA A 223 -80.44 29.04 -53.71
N GLU A 224 -79.60 29.49 -52.78
CA GLU A 224 -79.92 29.54 -51.35
C GLU A 224 -80.97 30.62 -51.00
N LEU A 225 -81.00 31.75 -51.71
CA LEU A 225 -81.98 32.82 -51.48
C LEU A 225 -83.40 32.43 -51.92
N ALA A 226 -83.53 31.58 -52.95
CA ALA A 226 -84.79 30.96 -53.34
C ALA A 226 -85.28 29.93 -52.30
N ARG A 227 -84.36 29.18 -51.67
CA ARG A 227 -84.66 28.21 -50.61
C ARG A 227 -85.05 28.86 -49.28
N MET A 228 -84.35 29.93 -48.87
CA MET A 228 -84.65 30.64 -47.61
C MET A 228 -86.00 31.39 -47.64
N LYS A 229 -86.49 31.82 -48.82
CA LYS A 229 -87.87 32.34 -48.95
C LYS A 229 -88.94 31.27 -48.73
N ALA A 230 -88.65 30.00 -49.01
CA ALA A 230 -89.56 28.89 -48.75
C ALA A 230 -89.55 28.45 -47.27
N GLU A 231 -88.42 28.60 -46.57
CA GLU A 231 -88.24 28.16 -45.18
C GLU A 231 -88.67 29.19 -44.12
N LEU A 232 -88.82 30.49 -44.45
CA LEU A 232 -89.38 31.52 -43.55
C LEU A 232 -90.90 31.38 -43.27
N GLY A 233 -91.54 30.30 -43.73
CA GLY A 233 -92.98 30.04 -43.60
C GLY A 233 -93.44 29.35 -42.30
N GLN A 234 -92.57 28.74 -41.49
CA GLN A 234 -93.00 27.97 -40.30
C GLN A 234 -91.92 27.97 -39.19
N GLY A 235 -92.16 28.71 -38.10
CA GLY A 235 -91.47 28.53 -36.81
C GLY A 235 -92.31 27.66 -35.85
N PRO A 236 -92.06 27.70 -34.53
CA PRO A 236 -90.77 27.87 -33.86
C PRO A 236 -90.57 26.91 -32.65
N SER A 237 -89.31 26.81 -32.25
CA SER A 237 -88.78 26.84 -30.88
C SER A 237 -88.83 25.64 -29.90
N PRO A 238 -87.78 25.56 -29.03
CA PRO A 238 -87.29 24.33 -28.39
C PRO A 238 -87.44 24.38 -26.85
N LYS A 239 -87.10 23.28 -26.16
CA LYS A 239 -86.84 23.30 -24.71
C LYS A 239 -85.59 22.51 -24.34
N GLN A 240 -84.64 23.26 -23.77
CA GLN A 240 -83.46 22.79 -23.06
C GLN A 240 -83.80 22.25 -21.66
N LEU A 241 -82.79 21.58 -21.13
CA LEU A 241 -82.69 20.70 -19.98
C LEU A 241 -82.66 21.43 -18.62
N GLU A 242 -82.83 20.58 -17.60
CA GLU A 242 -82.27 20.63 -16.25
C GLU A 242 -82.82 21.65 -15.25
N SER A 243 -83.20 21.16 -14.07
CA SER A 243 -82.25 21.00 -12.96
C SER A 243 -82.94 20.44 -11.71
N GLY A 244 -82.20 19.69 -10.89
CA GLY A 244 -82.34 19.83 -9.44
C GLY A 244 -82.28 18.59 -8.57
N ARG A 245 -81.05 18.30 -8.09
CA ARG A 245 -80.65 17.71 -6.80
C ARG A 245 -80.90 16.23 -6.51
#